data_AF-A0A8T5JXV3-F1
#
_entry.id   AF-A0A8T5JXV3-F1
#
_cell.length_a   1.000
_cell.length_b   1.000
_cell.length_c   1.000
_cell.angle_alpha   90.00
_cell.angle_beta   90.00
_cell.angle_gamma   90.00
#
_symmetry.space_group_name_H-M   'P 1'
#
loop_
_entity.id
_entity.type
_entity.pdbx_description
1 polymer ?
#
loop_
_entity_poly.entity_id
_entity_poly.type
_entity_poly.pdbx_seq_one_letter_code
_entity_poly.pdbx_strand_id
1 'polypeptide(L)'
;MLLHFIFVVKEEDLEKKKNEFEYIKKMAQFYKVWINENFGIDYEIKCDELITKPRSIFQKLDTHTLVRDHEQRGKDTYHFYLTHFKPLWTDCTCEGYHAENFGMIFWQSPKESSDILFLAEKNCTTVSHEILHEMLRLKGNRKYIHEVHDVWTKHFYDQLEFQQYGENFQNTDGKPMFLTMDISKFTN
;
A
#
# COMPACT_ATOMS: atom_id res chain seq x y z
N MET A 1 10.19 -7.43 -12.47
CA MET A 1 10.68 -6.49 -11.43
C MET A 1 10.33 -7.06 -10.07
N LEU A 2 10.90 -6.61 -8.95
CA LEU A 2 10.51 -7.08 -7.60
C LEU A 2 9.68 -6.01 -6.89
N LEU A 3 8.51 -6.41 -6.37
CA LEU A 3 7.69 -5.62 -5.46
C LEU A 3 7.73 -6.29 -4.08
N HIS A 4 8.29 -5.58 -3.12
CA HIS A 4 8.59 -6.09 -1.79
C HIS A 4 7.75 -5.36 -0.75
N PHE A 5 6.70 -6.00 -0.25
CA PHE A 5 5.91 -5.50 0.85
C PHE A 5 6.61 -5.77 2.19
N ILE A 6 6.82 -4.71 2.96
CA ILE A 6 7.55 -4.74 4.23
C ILE A 6 6.60 -4.32 5.33
N PHE A 7 6.18 -5.26 6.17
CA PHE A 7 5.31 -4.97 7.30
C PHE A 7 6.14 -4.51 8.50
N VAL A 8 6.06 -3.21 8.81
CA VAL A 8 6.81 -2.64 9.92
C VAL A 8 6.00 -2.84 11.20
N VAL A 9 6.52 -3.69 12.09
CA VAL A 9 5.81 -4.16 13.28
C VAL A 9 6.63 -3.87 14.54
N LYS A 10 5.96 -3.54 15.64
CA LYS A 10 6.63 -3.43 16.94
C LYS A 10 6.87 -4.82 17.52
N GLU A 11 8.02 -5.03 18.14
CA GLU A 11 8.37 -6.32 18.75
C GLU A 11 7.29 -6.79 19.73
N GLU A 12 6.72 -5.88 20.54
CA GLU A 12 5.66 -6.18 21.50
C GLU A 12 4.30 -6.56 20.88
N ASP A 13 4.11 -6.31 19.59
CA ASP A 13 2.85 -6.57 18.87
C ASP A 13 2.96 -7.72 17.87
N LEU A 14 4.15 -8.31 17.68
CA LEU A 14 4.41 -9.33 16.65
C LEU A 14 3.38 -10.47 16.65
N GLU A 15 3.08 -11.04 17.82
CA GLU A 15 2.10 -12.13 17.93
C GLU A 15 0.68 -11.68 17.58
N LYS A 16 0.29 -10.47 17.98
CA LYS A 16 -1.06 -9.92 17.73
C LYS A 16 -1.28 -9.61 16.26
N LYS A 17 -0.19 -9.39 15.51
CA LYS A 17 -0.21 -8.93 14.11
C LYS A 17 -0.09 -10.03 13.08
N LYS A 18 0.01 -11.30 13.49
CA LYS A 18 0.10 -12.45 12.57
C LYS A 18 -1.04 -12.51 11.57
N ASN A 19 -2.29 -12.32 12.01
CA ASN A 19 -3.44 -12.35 11.11
C ASN A 19 -3.42 -11.22 10.08
N GLU A 20 -2.95 -10.03 10.49
CA GLU A 20 -2.76 -8.89 9.58
C GLU A 20 -1.64 -9.20 8.57
N PHE A 21 -0.55 -9.84 9.00
CA PHE A 21 0.53 -10.24 8.09
C PHE A 21 0.10 -11.30 7.07
N GLU A 22 -0.75 -12.26 7.47
CA GLU A 22 -1.33 -13.22 6.52
C GLU A 22 -2.26 -12.52 5.51
N TYR A 23 -3.02 -11.51 5.94
CA TYR A 23 -3.79 -10.69 5.02
C TYR A 23 -2.88 -9.93 4.05
N ILE A 24 -1.79 -9.33 4.54
CA ILE A 24 -0.80 -8.62 3.71
C ILE A 24 -0.22 -9.53 2.63
N LYS A 25 0.10 -10.78 2.95
CA LYS A 25 0.58 -11.76 1.94
C LYS A 25 -0.45 -11.99 0.83
N LYS A 26 -1.73 -12.14 1.19
CA LYS A 26 -2.82 -12.28 0.20
C LYS A 26 -2.98 -11.01 -0.63
N MET A 27 -2.97 -9.84 0.02
CA MET A 27 -3.04 -8.53 -0.62
C MET A 27 -1.88 -8.29 -1.59
N ALA A 28 -0.67 -8.71 -1.25
CA ALA A 28 0.49 -8.59 -2.11
C ALA A 28 0.36 -9.44 -3.39
N GLN A 29 -0.17 -10.67 -3.27
CA GLN A 29 -0.49 -11.50 -4.44
C GLN A 29 -1.61 -10.89 -5.29
N PHE A 30 -2.63 -10.31 -4.64
CA PHE A 30 -3.66 -9.55 -5.35
C PHE A 30 -3.04 -8.41 -6.17
N TYR A 31 -2.20 -7.56 -5.57
CA TYR A 31 -1.57 -6.46 -6.30
C TYR A 31 -0.63 -6.91 -7.41
N LYS A 32 0.01 -8.08 -7.31
CA LYS A 32 0.74 -8.66 -8.43
C LYS A 32 -0.16 -8.83 -9.65
N VAL A 33 -1.29 -9.49 -9.46
CA VAL A 33 -2.25 -9.78 -10.54
C VAL A 33 -2.84 -8.48 -11.05
N TRP A 34 -3.31 -7.62 -10.14
CA TRP A 34 -3.91 -6.33 -10.48
C TRP A 34 -2.95 -5.41 -11.25
N ILE A 35 -1.67 -5.33 -10.86
CA ILE A 35 -0.68 -4.53 -11.59
C ILE A 35 -0.44 -5.11 -12.99
N ASN A 36 -0.30 -6.42 -13.11
CA ASN A 36 -0.06 -7.08 -14.40
C ASN A 36 -1.24 -6.83 -15.36
N GLU A 37 -2.47 -7.08 -14.91
CA GLU A 37 -3.67 -6.93 -15.74
C GLU A 37 -3.91 -5.49 -16.18
N ASN A 38 -3.63 -4.50 -15.32
CA ASN A 38 -3.93 -3.11 -15.61
C ASN A 38 -2.77 -2.35 -16.30
N PHE A 39 -1.51 -2.71 -16.03
CA PHE A 39 -0.35 -1.95 -16.53
C PHE A 39 0.58 -2.77 -17.43
N GLY A 40 0.40 -4.09 -17.48
CA GLY A 40 1.27 -5.01 -18.22
C GLY A 40 2.64 -5.21 -17.57
N ILE A 41 2.77 -4.94 -16.27
CA ILE A 41 4.03 -5.05 -15.54
C ILE A 41 4.01 -6.30 -14.66
N ASP A 42 4.91 -7.24 -14.92
CA ASP A 42 5.02 -8.46 -14.13
C ASP A 42 6.03 -8.28 -12.97
N TYR A 43 5.48 -8.31 -11.76
CA TYR A 43 6.24 -8.25 -10.52
C TYR A 43 6.39 -9.64 -9.90
N GLU A 44 7.60 -9.97 -9.48
CA GLU A 44 7.80 -10.93 -8.41
C GLU A 44 7.37 -10.27 -7.09
N ILE A 45 6.74 -11.05 -6.20
CA ILE A 45 6.29 -10.56 -4.89
C ILE A 45 7.15 -11.16 -3.80
N LYS A 46 7.57 -10.29 -2.89
CA LYS A 46 8.14 -10.69 -1.60
C LYS A 46 7.38 -9.99 -0.47
N CYS A 47 7.23 -10.68 0.64
CA CYS A 47 6.68 -10.12 1.87
C CYS A 47 7.61 -10.45 3.03
N ASP A 48 8.01 -9.45 3.81
CA ASP A 48 8.76 -9.64 5.06
C ASP A 48 8.27 -8.70 6.16
N GLU A 49 8.74 -8.96 7.38
CA GLU A 49 8.45 -8.14 8.56
C GLU A 49 9.71 -7.37 8.96
N LEU A 50 9.59 -6.06 9.12
CA LEU A 50 10.62 -5.23 9.73
C LEU A 50 10.28 -5.02 11.21
N ILE A 51 10.90 -5.83 12.07
CA ILE A 51 10.66 -5.76 13.52
C ILE A 51 11.37 -4.55 14.11
N THR A 52 10.60 -3.71 14.79
CA THR A 52 11.05 -2.48 15.42
C THR A 52 11.08 -2.68 16.93
N LYS A 53 12.27 -2.53 17.52
CA LYS A 53 12.44 -2.60 18.98
C LYS A 53 11.81 -1.38 19.66
N PRO A 54 11.43 -1.47 20.95
CA PRO A 54 11.02 -0.31 21.73
C PRO A 54 12.09 0.79 21.69
N ARG A 55 11.68 2.03 21.42
CA ARG A 55 12.58 3.18 21.32
C ARG A 55 12.11 4.32 22.22
N SER A 56 13.07 5.10 22.72
CA SER A 56 12.81 6.39 23.36
C SER A 56 12.08 7.34 22.39
N ILE A 57 11.30 8.29 22.91
CA ILE A 57 10.58 9.30 22.13
C ILE A 57 11.52 10.06 21.16
N PHE A 58 12.81 10.21 21.52
CA PHE A 58 13.83 10.88 20.70
C PHE A 58 14.44 10.00 19.59
N GLN A 59 14.13 8.70 19.56
CA GLN A 59 14.62 7.74 18.56
C GLN A 59 13.49 7.22 17.67
N LYS A 60 12.40 8.00 17.57
CA LYS A 60 11.19 7.61 16.85
C LYS A 60 11.52 7.20 15.42
N LEU A 61 10.96 6.07 15.01
CA LEU A 61 11.07 5.63 13.63
C LEU A 61 10.35 6.63 12.72
N ASP A 62 11.00 6.97 11.62
CA ASP A 62 10.54 7.99 10.68
C ASP A 62 10.82 7.57 9.23
N THR A 63 10.36 8.38 8.28
CA THR A 63 10.56 8.17 6.85
C THR A 63 12.05 8.07 6.49
N HIS A 64 12.93 8.86 7.12
CA HIS A 64 14.38 8.82 6.85
C HIS A 64 14.98 7.44 7.16
N THR A 65 14.53 6.81 8.25
CA THR A 65 14.97 5.44 8.58
C THR A 65 14.56 4.43 7.51
N LEU A 66 13.34 4.56 6.97
CA LEU A 66 12.85 3.68 5.89
C LEU A 66 13.56 3.94 4.57
N VAL A 67 13.86 5.20 4.24
CA VAL A 67 14.66 5.53 3.05
C VAL A 67 16.02 4.85 3.12
N ARG A 68 16.71 4.92 4.27
CA ARG A 68 17.99 4.23 4.44
C ARG A 68 17.88 2.71 4.30
N ASP A 69 16.81 2.11 4.85
CA ASP A 69 16.55 0.67 4.69
C ASP A 69 16.27 0.31 3.22
N HIS A 70 15.50 1.12 2.50
CA HIS A 70 15.26 0.97 1.06
C HIS A 70 16.57 1.02 0.26
N GLU A 71 17.46 1.98 0.54
CA GLU A 71 18.76 2.07 -0.13
C GLU A 71 19.63 0.84 0.10
N GLN A 72 19.62 0.28 1.32
CA GLN A 72 20.37 -0.92 1.68
C GLN A 72 19.82 -2.19 1.01
N ARG A 73 18.51 -2.24 0.78
CA ARG A 73 17.85 -3.37 0.10
C ARG A 73 17.97 -3.34 -1.42
N GLY A 74 18.34 -2.18 -1.98
CA GLY A 74 18.61 -2.00 -3.41
C GLY A 74 17.54 -1.16 -4.10
N LYS A 75 18.00 -0.19 -4.92
CA LYS A 75 17.14 0.82 -5.55
C LYS A 75 16.33 0.31 -6.75
N ASP A 76 16.66 -0.88 -7.27
CA ASP A 76 15.97 -1.52 -8.41
C ASP A 76 14.73 -2.33 -7.97
N THR A 77 14.48 -2.43 -6.66
CA THR A 77 13.30 -3.09 -6.09
C THR A 77 12.30 -2.04 -5.62
N TYR A 78 11.04 -2.22 -6.01
CA TYR A 78 9.96 -1.41 -5.46
C TYR A 78 9.65 -1.87 -4.03
N HIS A 79 10.09 -1.10 -3.04
CA HIS A 79 9.84 -1.38 -1.62
C HIS A 79 8.57 -0.66 -1.16
N PHE A 80 7.63 -1.41 -0.59
CA PHE A 80 6.36 -0.90 -0.10
C PHE A 80 6.22 -1.13 1.40
N TYR A 81 6.30 -0.06 2.20
CA TYR A 81 6.31 -0.13 3.65
C TYR A 81 4.91 0.06 4.24
N LEU A 82 4.45 -0.92 5.01
CA LEU A 82 3.20 -0.88 5.76
C LEU A 82 3.53 -0.53 7.22
N THR A 83 3.35 0.73 7.60
CA THR A 83 3.99 1.29 8.80
C THR A 83 3.02 1.54 9.95
N HIS A 84 3.47 1.39 11.20
CA HIS A 84 2.68 1.73 12.39
C HIS A 84 2.74 3.21 12.78
N PHE A 85 3.25 4.08 11.91
CA PHE A 85 3.37 5.52 12.13
C PHE A 85 3.07 6.28 10.83
N LYS A 86 2.57 7.51 10.94
CA LYS A 86 2.31 8.35 9.76
C LYS A 86 3.60 8.96 9.21
N PRO A 87 3.72 9.16 7.89
CA PRO A 87 4.79 9.99 7.35
C PRO A 87 4.72 11.39 7.99
N LEU A 88 5.88 11.96 8.33
CA LEU A 88 5.95 13.28 8.99
C LEU A 88 5.51 14.41 8.07
N TRP A 89 5.60 14.20 6.76
CA TRP A 89 5.14 15.10 5.73
C TRP A 89 4.59 14.26 4.57
N THR A 90 3.38 14.57 4.14
CA THR A 90 2.72 14.00 2.96
C THR A 90 2.01 15.12 2.24
N ASP A 91 2.05 15.10 0.91
CA ASP A 91 1.31 16.00 0.04
C ASP A 91 -0.11 15.48 -0.28
N CYS A 92 -0.48 14.33 0.29
CA CYS A 92 -1.75 13.66 0.03
C CYS A 92 -2.55 13.40 1.31
N THR A 93 -3.88 13.49 1.21
CA THR A 93 -4.82 13.14 2.30
C THR A 93 -4.88 11.64 2.59
N CYS A 94 -4.22 10.82 1.77
CA CYS A 94 -4.16 9.36 1.86
C CYS A 94 -3.30 8.86 3.04
N GLU A 95 -2.56 9.74 3.75
CA GLU A 95 -1.64 9.33 4.83
C GLU A 95 -0.54 8.36 4.35
N GLY A 96 -0.19 8.44 3.07
CA GLY A 96 0.90 7.71 2.43
C GLY A 96 2.00 8.64 1.91
N TYR A 97 3.07 8.05 1.41
CA TYR A 97 4.18 8.76 0.78
C TYR A 97 4.79 7.86 -0.30
N HIS A 98 5.04 8.44 -1.47
CA HIS A 98 5.71 7.77 -2.58
C HIS A 98 6.99 8.50 -3.00
N ALA A 99 7.93 7.72 -3.53
CA ALA A 99 9.07 8.15 -4.32
C ALA A 99 9.41 7.05 -5.32
N GLU A 100 10.41 7.26 -6.19
CA GLU A 100 10.82 6.23 -7.14
C GLU A 100 11.19 4.92 -6.43
N ASN A 101 10.54 3.82 -6.83
CA ASN A 101 10.68 2.50 -6.22
C ASN A 101 10.46 2.47 -4.70
N PHE A 102 9.74 3.44 -4.13
CA PHE A 102 9.45 3.53 -2.70
C PHE A 102 8.00 3.94 -2.47
N GLY A 103 7.27 3.16 -1.69
CA GLY A 103 5.93 3.50 -1.23
C GLY A 103 5.83 3.25 0.26
N MET A 104 5.09 4.06 0.98
CA MET A 104 4.73 3.77 2.35
C MET A 104 3.32 4.25 2.67
N ILE A 105 2.65 3.52 3.56
CA ILE A 105 1.38 3.94 4.13
C ILE A 105 1.39 3.78 5.63
N PHE A 106 0.55 4.55 6.32
CA PHE A 106 0.17 4.23 7.68
C PHE A 106 -0.82 3.06 7.69
N TRP A 107 -0.34 1.88 8.10
CA TRP A 107 -1.15 0.68 8.24
C TRP A 107 -2.09 0.79 9.44
N GLN A 108 -3.39 0.74 9.17
CA GLN A 108 -4.44 0.80 10.16
C GLN A 108 -4.89 -0.60 10.55
N SER A 109 -4.82 -0.90 11.84
CA SER A 109 -5.25 -2.19 12.37
C SER A 109 -6.71 -2.14 12.82
N PRO A 110 -7.51 -3.17 12.49
CA PRO A 110 -8.89 -3.24 12.93
C PRO A 110 -8.98 -3.48 14.45
N LYS A 111 -10.12 -3.10 15.05
CA LYS A 111 -10.41 -3.41 16.45
C LYS A 111 -10.61 -4.92 16.66
N GLU A 112 -11.21 -5.58 15.67
CA GLU A 112 -11.44 -7.01 15.66
C GLU A 112 -10.62 -7.64 14.53
N SER A 113 -9.83 -8.68 14.83
CA SER A 113 -8.91 -9.27 13.85
C SER A 113 -9.59 -9.90 12.63
N SER A 114 -10.90 -10.17 12.70
CA SER A 114 -11.72 -10.71 11.62
C SER A 114 -12.31 -9.64 10.70
N ASP A 115 -12.10 -8.36 10.99
CA ASP A 115 -12.66 -7.26 10.19
C ASP A 115 -11.84 -7.01 8.91
N ILE A 116 -11.99 -7.95 7.97
CA ILE A 116 -11.36 -7.90 6.65
C ILE A 116 -11.84 -6.69 5.83
N LEU A 117 -13.10 -6.27 6.02
CA LEU A 117 -13.63 -5.12 5.30
C LEU A 117 -12.90 -3.84 5.69
N PHE A 118 -12.66 -3.64 7.00
CA PHE A 118 -11.84 -2.54 7.47
C PHE A 118 -10.43 -2.54 6.85
N LEU A 119 -9.78 -3.70 6.77
CA LEU A 119 -8.46 -3.81 6.16
C LEU A 119 -8.49 -3.42 4.67
N ALA A 120 -9.51 -3.86 3.93
CA ALA A 120 -9.69 -3.48 2.53
C ALA A 120 -9.94 -1.97 2.39
N GLU A 121 -10.87 -1.42 3.16
CA GLU A 121 -11.30 -0.01 3.06
C GLU A 121 -10.22 0.98 3.50
N LYS A 122 -9.43 0.65 4.51
CA LYS A 122 -8.42 1.55 5.08
C LYS A 122 -7.03 1.35 4.49
N ASN A 123 -6.66 0.10 4.23
CA ASN A 123 -5.30 -0.19 3.79
C ASN A 123 -5.23 -0.47 2.29
N CYS A 124 -6.07 -1.33 1.71
CA CYS A 124 -5.96 -1.61 0.27
C CYS A 124 -6.22 -0.37 -0.60
N THR A 125 -7.25 0.42 -0.28
CA THR A 125 -7.50 1.68 -1.00
C THR A 125 -6.26 2.59 -1.01
N THR A 126 -5.63 2.75 0.15
CA THR A 126 -4.40 3.52 0.36
C THR A 126 -3.17 2.90 -0.34
N VAL A 127 -3.02 1.58 -0.28
CA VAL A 127 -1.95 0.88 -1.02
C VAL A 127 -2.10 1.10 -2.51
N SER A 128 -3.32 0.99 -3.04
CA SER A 128 -3.59 1.20 -4.47
C SER A 128 -3.27 2.64 -4.90
N HIS A 129 -3.50 3.63 -4.04
CA HIS A 129 -3.13 5.02 -4.28
C HIS A 129 -1.63 5.18 -4.51
N GLU A 130 -0.82 4.68 -3.58
CA GLU A 130 0.64 4.80 -3.68
C GLU A 130 1.21 3.93 -4.83
N ILE A 131 0.62 2.76 -5.09
CA ILE A 131 1.00 1.94 -6.26
C ILE A 131 0.69 2.69 -7.56
N LEU A 132 -0.45 3.38 -7.66
CA LEU A 132 -0.82 4.13 -8.86
C LEU A 132 0.18 5.22 -9.21
N HIS A 133 0.70 5.94 -8.21
CA HIS A 133 1.77 6.92 -8.43
C HIS A 133 2.95 6.29 -9.17
N GLU A 134 3.42 5.14 -8.67
CA GLU A 134 4.57 4.48 -9.26
C GLU A 134 4.27 3.85 -10.62
N MET A 135 3.11 3.20 -10.78
CA MET A 135 2.76 2.56 -12.05
C MET A 135 2.62 3.59 -13.16
N LEU A 136 1.90 4.69 -12.92
CA LEU A 136 1.74 5.76 -13.91
C LEU A 136 3.07 6.46 -14.22
N ARG A 137 3.95 6.63 -13.23
CA ARG A 137 5.31 7.13 -13.44
C ARG A 137 6.11 6.21 -14.38
N LEU A 138 6.09 4.89 -14.14
CA LEU A 138 6.77 3.90 -14.98
C LEU A 138 6.22 3.87 -16.42
N LYS A 139 4.93 4.16 -16.60
CA LYS A 139 4.30 4.32 -17.92
C LYS A 139 4.63 5.65 -18.61
N GLY A 140 5.39 6.53 -17.96
CA GLY A 140 5.82 7.81 -18.52
C GLY A 140 4.78 8.92 -18.44
N ASN A 141 3.71 8.74 -17.65
CA ASN A 141 2.73 9.80 -17.42
C ASN A 141 3.37 10.93 -16.62
N ARG A 142 3.35 12.15 -17.15
CA ARG A 142 3.97 13.34 -16.50
C ARG A 142 3.08 14.02 -15.47
N LYS A 143 1.78 13.72 -15.46
CA LYS A 143 0.78 14.33 -14.58
C LYS A 143 0.27 13.36 -13.52
N TYR A 144 0.92 12.20 -13.38
CA TYR A 144 0.48 11.11 -12.51
C TYR A 144 0.09 11.58 -11.09
N ILE A 145 0.88 12.46 -10.47
CA ILE A 145 0.59 12.97 -9.12
C ILE A 145 -0.79 13.64 -9.08
N HIS A 146 -1.06 14.58 -9.99
CA HIS A 146 -2.33 15.31 -10.04
C HIS A 146 -3.50 14.37 -10.34
N GLU A 147 -3.34 13.47 -11.31
CA GLU A 147 -4.42 12.55 -11.71
C GLU A 147 -4.78 11.58 -10.58
N VAL A 148 -3.78 11.04 -9.88
CA VAL A 148 -4.01 10.16 -8.72
C VAL A 148 -4.71 10.92 -7.60
N HIS A 149 -4.27 12.14 -7.30
CA HIS A 149 -4.90 12.96 -6.26
C HIS A 149 -6.33 13.39 -6.61
N ASP A 150 -6.62 13.72 -7.88
CA ASP A 150 -7.95 14.08 -8.34
C ASP A 150 -8.94 12.92 -8.22
N VAL A 151 -8.52 11.70 -8.63
CA VAL A 151 -9.35 10.50 -8.49
C VAL A 151 -9.52 10.13 -7.02
N TRP A 152 -8.45 10.22 -6.22
CA TRP A 152 -8.51 9.97 -4.78
C TRP A 152 -9.49 10.90 -4.07
N THR A 153 -9.47 12.18 -4.42
CA THR A 153 -10.39 13.19 -3.86
C THR A 153 -11.85 12.82 -4.13
N LYS A 154 -12.17 12.30 -5.32
CA LYS A 154 -13.53 11.84 -5.63
C LYS A 154 -13.93 10.64 -4.79
N HIS A 155 -13.02 9.69 -4.56
CA HIS A 155 -13.29 8.59 -3.64
C HIS A 155 -13.49 9.08 -2.20
N PHE A 156 -12.63 9.98 -1.74
CA PHE A 156 -12.65 10.52 -0.38
C PHE A 156 -13.95 11.27 -0.04
N TYR A 157 -14.55 11.94 -1.03
CA TYR A 157 -15.82 12.64 -0.89
C TYR A 157 -17.03 11.83 -1.37
N ASP A 158 -16.90 10.50 -1.48
CA ASP A 158 -17.97 9.57 -1.88
C ASP A 158 -18.62 9.92 -3.24
N GLN A 159 -17.86 10.58 -4.13
CA GLN A 159 -18.27 10.90 -5.50
C GLN A 159 -17.91 9.80 -6.50
N LEU A 160 -17.10 8.82 -6.06
CA LEU A 160 -16.65 7.70 -6.85
C LEU A 160 -16.44 6.48 -5.95
N GLU A 161 -17.04 5.36 -6.30
CA GLU A 161 -16.88 4.11 -5.55
C GLU A 161 -15.54 3.45 -5.85
N PHE A 162 -14.92 2.85 -4.84
CA PHE A 162 -13.75 1.99 -5.02
C PHE A 162 -14.11 0.72 -5.78
N GLN A 163 -13.17 0.21 -6.59
CA GLN A 163 -13.33 -1.09 -7.23
C GLN A 163 -13.17 -2.21 -6.21
N GLN A 164 -14.05 -3.21 -6.32
CA GLN A 164 -14.22 -4.27 -5.32
C GLN A 164 -13.79 -5.62 -5.86
N TYR A 165 -12.93 -6.32 -5.11
CA TYR A 165 -12.37 -7.60 -5.52
C TYR A 165 -12.59 -8.69 -4.46
N GLY A 166 -12.93 -9.89 -4.91
CA GLY A 166 -13.07 -11.08 -4.06
C GLY A 166 -11.74 -11.78 -3.75
N GLU A 167 -11.79 -12.88 -3.00
CA GLU A 167 -10.61 -13.69 -2.67
C GLU A 167 -9.96 -14.34 -3.90
N ASN A 168 -10.71 -14.50 -4.99
CA ASN A 168 -10.21 -14.97 -6.30
C ASN A 168 -9.56 -13.87 -7.15
N PHE A 169 -9.38 -12.66 -6.59
CA PHE A 169 -8.81 -11.49 -7.25
C PHE A 169 -9.62 -10.94 -8.43
N GLN A 170 -10.89 -11.36 -8.56
CA GLN A 170 -11.80 -10.87 -9.59
C GLN A 170 -12.78 -9.85 -9.01
N ASN A 171 -13.34 -9.00 -9.87
CA ASN A 171 -14.39 -8.06 -9.50
C ASN A 171 -15.56 -8.79 -8.82
N THR A 172 -16.14 -8.16 -7.80
CA THR A 172 -17.26 -8.74 -7.06
C THR A 172 -18.29 -7.70 -6.63
N ASP A 173 -19.56 -8.10 -6.66
CA ASP A 173 -20.67 -7.35 -6.03
C ASP A 173 -20.96 -7.83 -4.59
N GLY A 174 -20.21 -8.84 -4.12
CA GLY A 174 -20.31 -9.40 -2.78
C GLY A 174 -19.44 -8.64 -1.77
N LYS A 175 -19.22 -9.26 -0.59
CA LYS A 175 -18.30 -8.69 0.41
C LYS A 175 -16.87 -8.68 -0.15
N PRO A 176 -16.23 -7.52 -0.31
CA PRO A 176 -14.89 -7.45 -0.89
C PRO A 176 -13.84 -7.99 0.09
N MET A 177 -12.80 -8.59 -0.47
CA MET A 177 -11.56 -8.91 0.24
C MET A 177 -10.50 -7.85 0.01
N PHE A 178 -10.53 -7.21 -1.17
CA PHE A 178 -9.61 -6.12 -1.55
C PHE A 178 -10.39 -4.99 -2.22
N LEU A 179 -9.87 -3.78 -2.07
CA LEU A 179 -10.42 -2.56 -2.66
C LEU A 179 -9.29 -1.77 -3.31
N THR A 180 -9.56 -1.18 -4.47
CA THR A 180 -8.61 -0.27 -5.14
C THR A 180 -9.31 0.99 -5.59
N MET A 181 -8.54 2.05 -5.81
CA MET A 181 -9.00 3.19 -6.61
C MET A 181 -9.50 2.69 -7.98
N ASP A 182 -10.47 3.40 -8.54
CA ASP A 182 -11.08 3.04 -9.83
C ASP A 182 -10.09 3.28 -10.98
N ILE A 183 -9.50 2.18 -11.47
CA ILE A 183 -8.47 2.21 -12.51
C ILE A 183 -9.00 2.78 -13.84
N SER A 184 -10.32 2.68 -14.09
CA SER A 184 -10.93 3.19 -15.33
C SER A 184 -10.83 4.71 -15.49
N LYS A 185 -10.44 5.42 -14.42
CA LYS A 185 -10.26 6.87 -14.41
C LYS A 185 -8.85 7.31 -14.82
N PHE A 186 -7.94 6.37 -15.02
CA PHE A 186 -6.59 6.64 -15.50
C PHE A 186 -6.46 6.24 -16.96
N THR A 187 -5.76 7.06 -17.74
CA THR A 187 -5.44 6.72 -19.14
C THR A 187 -4.15 5.91 -19.13
N ASN A 188 -4.26 4.62 -19.43
CA ASN A 188 -3.12 3.69 -19.53
C ASN A 188 -2.41 3.76 -20.88
#